data_AF-R9LUU5-F1
#
_entry.id   AF-R9LUU5-F1
#
_cell.length_a   1.000
_cell.length_b   1.000
_cell.length_c   1.000
_cell.angle_alpha   90.00
_cell.angle_beta   90.00
_cell.angle_gamma   90.00
#
_symmetry.space_group_name_H-M   'P 1'
#
loop_
_entity.id
_entity.type
_entity.pdbx_description
1 polymer ?
#
loop_
_entity_poly.entity_id
_entity_poly.type
_entity_poly.pdbx_seq_one_letter_code
_entity_poly.pdbx_strand_id
1 'polypeptide(L)'
;MKKQKPGGFRQRMDEAAAMANAAMAKLPTTAIVATIDTMIGVLNSQGIKIRDWDDKDKVVQKIRCIGGKVYILAPSEKTRQ
;
A
#
# COMPACT_ATOMS: atom_id res chain seq x y z
N MET A 1 21.37 -12.41 33.43
CA MET A 1 20.36 -11.69 32.62
C MET A 1 20.70 -11.86 31.13
N LYS A 2 19.90 -12.61 30.35
CA LYS A 2 20.14 -12.76 28.90
C LYS A 2 19.63 -11.49 28.19
N LYS A 3 20.52 -10.73 27.57
CA LYS A 3 20.18 -9.58 26.72
C LYS A 3 19.39 -10.08 25.50
N GLN A 4 18.12 -9.72 25.41
CA GLN A 4 17.27 -10.04 24.26
C GLN A 4 17.78 -9.26 23.04
N LYS A 5 18.14 -9.97 21.97
CA LYS A 5 18.70 -9.38 20.74
C LYS A 5 17.64 -8.52 20.02
N PRO A 6 17.98 -7.31 19.55
CA PRO A 6 17.04 -6.39 18.90
C PRO A 6 16.57 -6.82 17.49
N GLY A 7 17.06 -7.94 16.95
CA GLY A 7 16.72 -8.44 15.61
C GLY A 7 15.36 -9.14 15.49
N GLY A 8 14.77 -9.59 16.60
CA GLY A 8 13.58 -10.44 16.54
C GLY A 8 12.28 -9.75 16.10
N PHE A 9 12.16 -8.42 16.25
CA PHE A 9 10.94 -7.70 15.84
C PHE A 9 10.91 -7.47 14.32
N ARG A 10 11.99 -6.93 13.76
CA ARG A 10 12.11 -6.70 12.30
C ARG A 10 12.00 -8.02 11.53
N GLN A 11 12.71 -9.05 11.98
CA GLN A 11 12.64 -10.38 11.35
C GLN A 11 11.20 -10.94 11.32
N ARG A 12 10.43 -10.81 12.40
CA ARG A 12 9.03 -11.25 12.44
C ARG A 12 8.13 -10.45 11.50
N MET A 13 8.40 -9.15 11.31
CA MET A 13 7.69 -8.33 10.32
C MET A 13 8.02 -8.77 8.90
N ASP A 14 9.29 -9.03 8.61
CA ASP A 14 9.73 -9.50 7.30
C ASP A 14 9.14 -10.87 6.96
N GLU A 15 9.09 -11.79 7.93
CA GLU A 15 8.44 -13.10 7.79
C GLU A 15 6.93 -12.95 7.55
N ALA A 16 6.24 -12.07 8.28
CA ALA A 16 4.82 -11.79 8.06
C ALA A 16 4.56 -11.20 6.67
N ALA A 17 5.41 -10.27 6.21
CA ALA A 17 5.33 -9.68 4.87
C ALA A 17 5.56 -10.74 3.78
N ALA A 18 6.53 -11.64 3.97
CA ALA A 18 6.80 -12.73 3.04
C ALA A 18 5.62 -13.70 2.93
N MET A 19 5.00 -14.08 4.06
CA MET A 19 3.80 -14.92 4.05
C MET A 19 2.62 -14.25 3.37
N ALA A 20 2.38 -12.96 3.65
CA ALA A 20 1.33 -12.19 2.99
C ALA A 20 1.56 -12.12 1.47
N ASN A 21 2.80 -11.88 1.03
CA ASN A 21 3.14 -11.84 -0.39
C ASN A 21 2.90 -13.19 -1.08
N ALA A 22 3.32 -14.30 -0.45
CA ALA A 22 3.11 -15.65 -1.00
C ALA A 22 1.61 -16.02 -1.12
N ALA A 23 0.78 -15.54 -0.20
CA ALA A 23 -0.67 -15.69 -0.28
C ALA A 23 -1.27 -14.84 -1.41
N MET A 24 -0.88 -13.56 -1.49
CA MET A 24 -1.38 -12.62 -2.51
C MET A 24 -0.97 -13.00 -3.92
N ALA A 25 0.21 -13.59 -4.12
CA ALA A 25 0.71 -14.02 -5.43
C ALA A 25 -0.16 -15.08 -6.12
N LYS A 26 -1.03 -15.76 -5.36
CA LYS A 26 -1.96 -16.78 -5.89
C LYS A 26 -3.32 -16.21 -6.28
N LEU A 27 -3.58 -14.93 -6.02
CA LEU A 27 -4.86 -14.29 -6.29
C LEU A 27 -4.94 -13.79 -7.74
N PRO A 28 -6.14 -13.76 -8.34
CA PRO A 28 -6.36 -13.03 -9.60
C PRO A 28 -5.97 -11.55 -9.45
N THR A 29 -5.48 -10.93 -10.53
CA THR A 29 -5.08 -9.51 -10.53
C THR A 29 -6.17 -8.59 -9.99
N THR A 30 -7.44 -8.85 -10.31
CA THR A 30 -8.59 -8.06 -9.82
C THR A 30 -8.74 -8.12 -8.31
N ALA A 31 -8.49 -9.28 -7.70
CA ALA A 31 -8.52 -9.46 -6.25
C ALA A 31 -7.34 -8.72 -5.59
N ILE A 32 -6.14 -8.79 -6.15
CA ILE A 32 -4.98 -8.03 -5.68
C ILE A 32 -5.28 -6.52 -5.70
N VAL A 33 -5.82 -6.02 -6.82
CA VAL A 33 -6.19 -4.60 -6.97
C VAL A 33 -7.24 -4.19 -5.93
N ALA A 34 -8.26 -5.01 -5.68
CA ALA A 34 -9.29 -4.74 -4.66
C ALA A 34 -8.70 -4.72 -3.23
N THR A 35 -7.76 -5.62 -2.93
CA THR A 35 -7.05 -5.62 -1.65
C THR A 35 -6.23 -4.34 -1.47
N ILE A 36 -5.51 -3.90 -2.51
CA ILE A 36 -4.74 -2.64 -2.46
C ILE A 36 -5.68 -1.44 -2.28
N ASP A 37 -6.80 -1.36 -3.01
CA ASP A 37 -7.77 -0.26 -2.85
C ASP A 37 -8.34 -0.21 -1.43
N THR A 38 -8.60 -1.38 -0.83
CA THR A 38 -9.03 -1.49 0.58
C THR A 38 -7.96 -0.98 1.54
N MET A 39 -6.69 -1.36 1.35
CA MET A 39 -5.58 -0.89 2.19
C MET A 39 -5.36 0.62 2.06
N ILE A 40 -5.49 1.18 0.86
CA ILE A 40 -5.48 2.63 0.63
C ILE A 40 -6.62 3.30 1.42
N GLY A 41 -7.83 2.73 1.36
CA GLY A 41 -8.97 3.21 2.13
C GLY A 41 -8.73 3.22 3.64
N VAL A 42 -8.13 2.16 4.19
CA VAL A 42 -7.77 2.09 5.62
C VAL A 42 -6.79 3.20 6.00
N LEU A 43 -5.70 3.38 5.25
CA LEU A 43 -4.71 4.43 5.52
C LEU A 43 -5.35 5.82 5.45
N ASN A 44 -6.17 6.07 4.43
CA ASN A 44 -6.89 7.34 4.29
C ASN A 44 -7.84 7.58 5.47
N SER A 45 -8.55 6.55 5.96
CA SER A 45 -9.43 6.67 7.13
C SER A 45 -8.67 7.00 8.43
N GLN A 46 -7.38 6.66 8.50
CA GLN A 46 -6.47 7.00 9.60
C GLN A 46 -5.78 8.37 9.40
N GLY A 47 -6.12 9.12 8.35
CA GLY A 47 -5.48 10.39 8.02
C GLY A 47 -4.08 10.26 7.40
N ILE A 48 -3.65 9.03 7.06
CA ILE A 48 -2.35 8.77 6.45
C ILE A 48 -2.48 8.89 4.93
N LYS A 49 -1.93 9.98 4.38
CA LYS A 49 -1.91 10.23 2.93
C LYS A 49 -0.73 9.50 2.27
N ILE A 50 -1.02 8.73 1.23
CA ILE A 50 -0.01 8.13 0.37
C ILE A 50 0.34 9.16 -0.72
N ARG A 51 1.54 9.73 -0.66
CA ARG A 51 2.01 10.74 -1.62
C ARG A 51 2.94 10.12 -2.66
N ASP A 52 2.85 10.59 -3.89
CA ASP A 52 3.86 10.32 -4.91
C ASP A 52 5.21 10.88 -4.42
N TRP A 53 6.28 10.11 -4.60
CA TRP A 53 7.61 10.53 -4.16
C TRP A 53 8.19 11.65 -5.03
N ASP A 54 7.88 11.67 -6.33
CA ASP A 54 8.44 12.65 -7.25
C ASP A 54 7.59 13.92 -7.29
N ASP A 55 6.28 13.81 -7.08
CA ASP A 55 5.35 14.93 -6.98
C ASP A 55 4.54 14.86 -5.68
N LYS A 56 5.09 15.44 -4.60
CA LYS A 56 4.50 15.38 -3.25
C LYS A 56 3.08 15.94 -3.17
N ASP A 57 2.64 16.72 -4.16
CA ASP A 57 1.30 17.26 -4.24
C ASP A 57 0.28 16.25 -4.75
N LYS A 58 0.71 15.16 -5.41
CA LYS A 58 -0.19 14.06 -5.80
C LYS A 58 -0.42 13.11 -4.63
N VAL A 59 -1.70 12.92 -4.28
CA VAL A 59 -2.12 12.02 -3.21
C VAL A 59 -2.91 10.86 -3.79
N VAL A 60 -2.44 9.63 -3.61
CA VAL A 60 -3.15 8.43 -4.04
C VAL A 60 -4.42 8.25 -3.23
N GLN A 61 -5.56 8.27 -3.91
CA GLN A 61 -6.88 8.07 -3.30
C GLN A 61 -7.44 6.67 -3.56
N LYS A 62 -7.19 6.10 -4.74
CA LYS A 62 -7.75 4.82 -5.18
C LYS A 62 -6.85 4.13 -6.20
N ILE A 63 -7.06 2.83 -6.39
CA ILE A 63 -6.51 2.03 -7.49
C ILE A 63 -7.63 1.25 -8.20
N ARG A 64 -7.56 1.12 -9.52
CA ARG A 64 -8.55 0.37 -10.31
C ARG A 64 -7.93 -0.40 -11.47
N CYS A 65 -8.61 -1.46 -11.88
CA CYS A 65 -8.36 -2.15 -13.13
C CYS A 65 -9.35 -1.64 -14.20
N ILE A 66 -8.84 -1.14 -15.33
CA ILE A 66 -9.63 -0.63 -16.46
C ILE A 66 -9.03 -1.22 -17.74
N GLY A 67 -9.81 -2.01 -18.49
CA GLY A 67 -9.33 -2.64 -19.72
C GLY A 67 -8.11 -3.56 -19.52
N GLY A 68 -8.04 -4.26 -18.39
CA GLY A 68 -6.92 -5.15 -18.04
C GLY A 68 -5.66 -4.45 -17.53
N LYS A 69 -5.66 -3.11 -17.48
CA LYS A 69 -4.53 -2.31 -16.97
C LYS A 69 -4.87 -1.72 -15.60
N VAL A 70 -3.86 -1.62 -14.74
CA VAL A 70 -4.01 -1.09 -13.38
C VAL A 70 -3.61 0.37 -13.35
N TYR A 71 -4.45 1.22 -12.73
CA TYR A 71 -4.24 2.67 -12.63
C TYR A 71 -4.48 3.14 -11.20
N ILE A 72 -3.76 4.19 -10.80
CA ILE A 72 -4.01 4.93 -9.57
C ILE A 72 -4.74 6.24 -9.87
N LEU A 73 -5.66 6.63 -9.00
CA LEU A 73 -6.22 7.98 -8.95
C LEU A 73 -5.40 8.78 -7.93
N ALA A 74 -4.59 9.72 -8.42
CA ALA A 74 -3.73 10.55 -7.60
C ALA A 74 -3.87 12.04 -7.98
N PRO A 75 -4.96 12.72 -7.56
CA PRO A 75 -5.14 14.14 -7.82
C PRO A 75 -4.04 14.96 -7.15
N SER A 76 -3.68 16.07 -7.80
CA SER A 76 -2.81 17.08 -7.22
C SER A 76 -3.60 17.92 -6.22
N GLU A 77 -3.06 18.12 -5.02
CA GLU A 77 -3.59 19.03 -4.00
C GLU A 77 -3.24 20.50 -4.28
N LYS A 78 -2.44 20.80 -5.32
CA LYS A 78 -2.26 22.18 -5.78
C LYS A 78 -3.63 22.71 -6.20
N THR A 79 -4.13 23.69 -5.46
CA THR A 79 -5.24 24.51 -5.93
C THR A 79 -4.82 25.07 -7.29
N ARG A 80 -5.60 24.77 -8.34
CA ARG A 80 -5.45 25.49 -9.62
C ARG A 80 -5.63 26.96 -9.31
N GLN A 81 -4.54 27.71 -9.26
CA GLN A 81 -4.56 29.17 -9.30
C GLN A 81 -4.99 29.61 -10.69
#